data_AF-A0A4Q8LTZ9-F1
#
_entry.id   AF-A0A4Q8LTZ9-F1
#
_cell.length_a   1.000
_cell.length_b   1.000
_cell.length_c   1.000
_cell.angle_alpha   90.00
_cell.angle_beta   90.00
_cell.angle_gamma   90.00
#
_symmetry.space_group_name_H-M   'P 1'
#
loop_
_entity.id
_entity.type
_entity.pdbx_description
1 polymer ?
#
loop_
_entity_poly.entity_id
_entity_poly.type
_entity_poly.pdbx_seq_one_letter_code
_entity_poly.pdbx_strand_id
1 'polypeptide(L)'
;MLLAALLMSACTGPGAQHLDDAQLVKTLEQQVRLPKDASPLSDYTRYYTLTADGMLVGVYVKDFDGGDRQAHLVSKREMPLILDGGCSVINVRYDPDANKVLRVFCNGIA
;
A
#
# COMPACT_ATOMS: atom_id res chain seq x y z
N MET A 1 -51.18 3.62 25.52
CA MET A 1 -49.83 3.02 25.63
C MET A 1 -49.21 3.05 24.25
N LEU A 2 -48.34 4.03 23.96
CA LEU A 2 -47.64 4.13 22.67
C LEU A 2 -46.48 3.13 22.64
N LEU A 3 -46.47 2.22 21.67
CA LEU A 3 -45.27 1.44 21.33
C LEU A 3 -44.28 2.34 20.58
N ALA A 4 -43.17 2.68 21.22
CA ALA A 4 -42.03 3.28 20.56
C ALA A 4 -41.24 2.18 19.83
N ALA A 5 -41.31 2.15 18.51
CA ALA A 5 -40.46 1.29 17.69
C ALA A 5 -39.06 1.92 17.58
N LEU A 6 -38.08 1.37 18.31
CA LEU A 6 -36.67 1.70 18.13
C LEU A 6 -36.16 1.07 16.83
N LEU A 7 -36.05 1.88 15.78
CA LEU A 7 -35.32 1.53 14.57
C LEU A 7 -33.82 1.63 14.86
N MET A 8 -33.18 0.48 15.12
CA MET A 8 -31.73 0.36 15.12
C MET A 8 -31.23 0.67 13.70
N SER A 9 -30.67 1.86 13.51
CA SER A 9 -29.90 2.16 12.31
C SER A 9 -28.68 1.23 12.29
N ALA A 10 -28.68 0.28 11.36
CA ALA A 10 -27.49 -0.48 11.02
C ALA A 10 -26.48 0.50 10.43
N CYS A 11 -25.44 0.84 11.19
CA CYS A 11 -24.26 1.47 10.63
C CYS A 11 -23.59 0.43 9.74
N THR A 12 -23.92 0.45 8.44
CA THR A 12 -23.06 -0.13 7.42
C THR A 12 -21.73 0.62 7.53
N GLY A 13 -20.76 0.02 8.22
CA GLY A 13 -19.41 0.54 8.27
C GLY A 13 -18.93 0.73 6.83
N PRO A 14 -18.24 1.83 6.50
CA PRO A 14 -17.66 1.97 5.18
C PRO A 14 -16.55 0.92 5.06
N GLY A 15 -16.92 -0.28 4.63
CA GLY A 15 -16.01 -1.18 3.94
C GLY A 15 -15.39 -0.37 2.82
N ALA A 16 -14.10 -0.57 2.56
CA ALA A 16 -13.22 0.27 1.76
C ALA A 16 -13.57 0.37 0.25
N GLN A 17 -14.84 0.26 -0.11
CA GLN A 17 -15.36 0.20 -1.47
C GLN A 17 -15.46 1.56 -2.18
N HIS A 18 -14.70 2.59 -1.77
CA HIS A 18 -14.81 3.90 -2.43
C HIS A 18 -13.60 4.85 -2.32
N LEU A 19 -12.42 4.37 -1.92
CA LEU A 19 -11.23 5.21 -1.99
C LEU A 19 -10.74 5.27 -3.44
N ASP A 20 -10.45 6.46 -3.94
CA ASP A 20 -9.68 6.58 -5.17
C ASP A 20 -8.26 6.04 -4.96
N ASP A 21 -7.57 5.74 -6.06
CA ASP A 21 -6.26 5.10 -6.00
C ASP A 21 -5.22 5.94 -5.23
N ALA A 22 -5.30 7.26 -5.32
CA ALA A 22 -4.40 8.17 -4.61
C ALA A 22 -4.64 8.09 -3.09
N GLN A 23 -5.89 8.00 -2.67
CA GLN A 23 -6.27 7.87 -1.27
C GLN A 23 -5.94 6.47 -0.73
N LEU A 24 -6.00 5.42 -1.55
CA LEU A 24 -5.50 4.09 -1.19
C LEU A 24 -4.00 4.11 -0.91
N VAL A 25 -3.20 4.66 -1.83
CA VAL A 25 -1.74 4.81 -1.66
C VAL A 25 -1.43 5.61 -0.40
N LYS A 26 -2.08 6.76 -0.21
CA LYS A 26 -1.89 7.59 0.99
C LYS A 26 -2.21 6.83 2.29
N THR A 27 -3.30 6.09 2.29
CA THR A 27 -3.75 5.31 3.47
C THR A 27 -2.76 4.20 3.81
N LEU A 28 -2.21 3.52 2.79
CA LEU A 28 -1.12 2.56 2.96
C LEU A 28 0.13 3.24 3.52
N GLU A 29 0.59 4.34 2.92
CA GLU A 29 1.84 5.02 3.30
C GLU A 29 1.81 5.60 4.73
N GLN A 30 0.63 5.95 5.24
CA GLN A 30 0.46 6.35 6.65
C GLN A 30 0.61 5.20 7.65
N GLN A 31 0.45 3.95 7.20
CA GLN A 31 0.49 2.76 8.05
C GLN A 31 1.76 1.94 7.89
N VAL A 32 2.41 2.02 6.73
CA VAL A 32 3.56 1.20 6.40
C VAL A 32 4.69 1.42 7.41
N ARG A 33 5.23 0.32 7.93
CA ARG A 33 6.43 0.34 8.75
C ARG A 33 7.54 -0.36 7.98
N LEU A 34 8.57 0.40 7.65
CA LEU A 34 9.69 -0.11 6.88
C LEU A 34 10.59 -0.99 7.77
N PRO A 35 11.29 -1.99 7.18
CA PRO A 35 12.25 -2.81 7.91
C PRO A 35 13.38 -1.96 8.52
N LYS A 36 14.02 -2.45 9.58
CA LYS A 36 15.01 -1.69 10.35
C LYS A 36 16.17 -1.15 9.51
N ASP A 37 16.58 -1.90 8.49
CA ASP A 37 17.73 -1.57 7.63
C ASP A 37 17.31 -0.76 6.38
N ALA A 38 16.03 -0.38 6.28
CA ALA A 38 15.53 0.49 5.23
C ALA A 38 15.83 1.97 5.52
N SER A 39 15.98 2.74 4.44
CA SER A 39 15.98 4.19 4.50
C SER A 39 14.57 4.73 4.75
N PRO A 40 14.41 6.04 5.05
CA PRO A 40 13.09 6.66 5.11
C PRO A 40 12.30 6.48 3.81
N LEU A 41 10.96 6.38 3.91
CA LEU A 41 10.08 6.19 2.75
C LEU A 41 10.28 7.23 1.64
N SER A 42 10.65 8.45 2.01
CA SER A 42 10.96 9.57 1.11
C SER A 42 12.16 9.33 0.20
N ASP A 43 13.00 8.34 0.49
CA ASP A 43 14.21 8.05 -0.29
C ASP A 43 13.93 7.11 -1.47
N TYR A 44 12.70 6.59 -1.57
CA TYR A 44 12.31 5.60 -2.56
C TYR A 44 11.40 6.22 -3.62
N THR A 45 11.58 5.84 -4.89
CA THR A 45 10.47 5.87 -5.87
C THR A 45 9.58 4.67 -5.60
N ARG A 46 8.25 4.87 -5.55
CA ARG A 46 7.30 3.88 -5.04
C ARG A 46 6.29 3.52 -6.12
N TYR A 47 6.39 2.32 -6.67
CA TYR A 47 5.47 1.82 -7.69
C TYR A 47 4.37 1.01 -7.03
N TYR A 48 3.13 1.27 -7.40
CA TYR A 48 1.95 0.59 -6.88
C TYR A 48 1.11 0.04 -8.03
N THR A 49 0.45 -1.09 -7.80
CA THR A 49 -0.59 -1.58 -8.71
C THR A 49 -1.68 -2.28 -7.92
N LEU A 50 -2.92 -2.17 -8.40
CA LEU A 50 -4.06 -2.92 -7.87
C LEU A 50 -4.12 -4.28 -8.58
N THR A 51 -4.13 -5.36 -7.82
CA THR A 51 -4.25 -6.71 -8.36
C THR A 51 -5.71 -7.06 -8.66
N ALA A 52 -5.93 -8.10 -9.46
CA ALA A 52 -7.28 -8.56 -9.80
C ALA A 52 -8.07 -9.05 -8.57
N ASP A 53 -7.39 -9.49 -7.51
CA ASP A 53 -7.98 -9.84 -6.21
C ASP A 53 -8.15 -8.64 -5.26
N GLY A 54 -7.99 -7.39 -5.75
CA GLY A 54 -8.26 -6.18 -4.97
C GLY A 54 -7.14 -5.76 -4.02
N MET A 55 -5.96 -6.37 -4.11
CA MET A 55 -4.82 -6.04 -3.25
C MET A 55 -4.01 -4.89 -3.84
N LEU A 56 -3.62 -3.93 -3.02
CA LEU A 56 -2.62 -2.94 -3.42
C LEU A 56 -1.23 -3.53 -3.14
N VAL A 57 -0.45 -3.75 -4.20
CA VAL A 57 0.94 -4.21 -4.08
C VAL A 57 1.88 -3.09 -4.47
N GLY A 58 2.98 -2.97 -3.74
CA GLY A 58 3.98 -1.92 -3.94
C GLY A 58 5.39 -2.47 -4.07
N VAL A 59 6.21 -1.82 -4.88
CA VAL A 59 7.67 -2.02 -4.97
C VAL A 59 8.34 -0.66 -4.81
N TYR A 60 9.13 -0.50 -3.75
CA TYR A 60 9.86 0.71 -3.43
C TYR A 60 11.30 0.53 -3.86
N VAL A 61 11.77 1.40 -4.76
CA VAL A 61 13.13 1.35 -5.31
C VAL A 61 13.88 2.57 -4.83
N LYS A 62 14.91 2.33 -4.02
CA LYS A 62 15.87 3.36 -3.63
C LYS A 62 16.86 3.49 -4.77
N ASP A 63 16.75 4.58 -5.50
CA ASP A 63 17.70 4.91 -6.54
C ASP A 63 18.84 5.75 -5.94
N PHE A 64 20.07 5.34 -6.23
CA PHE A 64 21.27 6.08 -5.80
C PHE A 64 21.59 7.26 -6.74
N ASP A 65 21.03 7.28 -7.97
CA ASP A 65 21.42 8.20 -9.04
C ASP A 65 20.29 9.10 -9.57
N GLY A 66 19.15 9.21 -8.87
CA GLY A 66 18.17 10.29 -9.14
C GLY A 66 16.75 9.89 -9.51
N GLY A 67 16.28 8.72 -9.08
CA GLY A 67 14.84 8.41 -9.04
C GLY A 67 14.03 9.57 -8.46
N ASP A 68 12.83 9.77 -8.98
CA ASP A 68 11.99 10.94 -8.67
C ASP A 68 11.43 10.98 -7.24
N ARG A 69 11.58 9.87 -6.48
CA ARG A 69 11.08 9.67 -5.12
C ARG A 69 9.56 9.84 -4.97
N GLN A 70 8.84 9.78 -6.08
CA GLN A 70 7.39 9.92 -6.14
C GLN A 70 6.69 8.55 -6.02
N ALA A 71 5.40 8.60 -5.72
CA ALA A 71 4.52 7.47 -5.82
C ALA A 71 3.91 7.40 -7.22
N HIS A 72 3.97 6.23 -7.85
CA HIS A 72 3.43 5.95 -9.17
C HIS A 72 2.45 4.80 -9.08
N LEU A 73 1.20 5.06 -9.46
CA LEU A 73 0.26 3.99 -9.74
C LEU A 73 0.44 3.55 -11.19
N VAL A 74 0.82 2.29 -11.39
CA VAL A 74 1.19 1.76 -12.71
C VAL A 74 0.42 0.48 -13.03
N SER A 75 0.37 0.11 -14.31
CA SER A 75 -0.18 -1.19 -14.67
C SER A 75 0.73 -2.32 -14.18
N LYS A 76 0.17 -3.52 -14.01
CA LYS A 76 0.96 -4.72 -13.63
C LYS A 76 2.18 -4.97 -14.53
N ARG A 77 2.13 -4.55 -15.81
CA ARG A 77 3.23 -4.72 -16.77
C ARG A 77 4.39 -3.73 -16.56
N GLU A 78 4.11 -2.61 -15.91
CA GLU A 78 5.07 -1.54 -15.62
C GLU A 78 5.66 -1.66 -14.21
N MET A 79 5.13 -2.59 -13.40
CA MET A 79 5.71 -2.88 -12.08
C MET A 79 7.15 -3.38 -12.21
N PRO A 80 8.11 -2.80 -11.47
CA PRO A 80 9.47 -3.29 -11.47
C PRO A 80 9.54 -4.74 -11.00
N LEU A 81 10.19 -5.60 -11.78
CA LEU A 81 10.54 -6.96 -11.38
C LEU A 81 12.02 -6.99 -10.99
N ILE A 82 12.28 -6.83 -9.69
CA ILE A 82 13.62 -6.87 -9.13
C ILE A 82 13.62 -7.95 -8.04
N LEU A 83 14.58 -8.86 -8.07
CA LEU A 83 14.62 -10.03 -7.19
C LEU A 83 15.58 -9.87 -6.00
N ASP A 84 16.61 -9.03 -6.16
CA ASP A 84 17.65 -8.79 -5.16
C ASP A 84 17.79 -7.29 -4.83
N GLY A 85 18.74 -6.91 -3.98
CA GLY A 85 19.08 -5.51 -3.68
C GLY A 85 18.77 -5.05 -2.26
N GLY A 86 18.53 -5.98 -1.32
CA GLY A 86 18.32 -5.67 0.09
C GLY A 86 17.20 -4.66 0.29
N CYS A 87 17.35 -3.80 1.30
CA CYS A 87 16.37 -2.76 1.57
C CYS A 87 16.47 -1.55 0.63
N SER A 88 17.29 -1.61 -0.42
CA SER A 88 17.14 -0.71 -1.57
C SER A 88 15.97 -1.10 -2.45
N VAL A 89 15.42 -2.32 -2.29
CA VAL A 89 14.16 -2.74 -2.92
C VAL A 89 13.23 -3.36 -1.89
N ILE A 90 12.11 -2.71 -1.62
CA ILE A 90 11.14 -3.16 -0.62
C ILE A 90 9.82 -3.51 -1.31
N ASN A 91 9.26 -4.65 -0.94
CA ASN A 91 7.95 -5.09 -1.41
C ASN A 91 6.92 -4.89 -0.31
N VAL A 92 5.75 -4.36 -0.69
CA VAL A 92 4.61 -4.14 0.20
C VAL A 92 3.36 -4.80 -0.36
N ARG A 93 2.55 -5.39 0.52
CA ARG A 93 1.18 -5.84 0.20
C ARG A 93 0.21 -5.29 1.22
N TYR A 94 -0.86 -4.67 0.73
CA TYR A 94 -1.90 -4.04 1.52
C TYR A 94 -3.26 -4.56 1.10
N ASP A 95 -4.10 -4.84 2.09
CA ASP A 95 -5.51 -5.21 1.95
C ASP A 95 -6.35 -3.94 2.19
N PRO A 96 -6.95 -3.36 1.13
CA PRO A 96 -7.83 -2.20 1.28
C PRO A 96 -9.07 -2.50 2.11
N ASP A 97 -9.69 -3.67 1.94
CA ASP A 97 -10.94 -4.04 2.59
C ASP A 97 -10.75 -4.19 4.10
N ALA A 98 -9.65 -4.82 4.52
CA ALA A 98 -9.28 -4.95 5.93
C ALA A 98 -8.56 -3.70 6.48
N ASN A 99 -8.26 -2.71 5.63
CA ASN A 99 -7.40 -1.56 5.94
C ASN A 99 -6.12 -1.98 6.65
N LYS A 100 -5.36 -2.91 6.06
CA LYS A 100 -4.24 -3.56 6.72
C LYS A 100 -3.05 -3.80 5.80
N VAL A 101 -1.88 -3.34 6.25
CA VAL A 101 -0.60 -3.75 5.64
C VAL A 101 -0.33 -5.20 6.03
N LEU A 102 -0.34 -6.10 5.03
CA LEU A 102 -0.18 -7.54 5.23
C LEU A 102 1.29 -7.95 5.28
N ARG A 103 2.13 -7.34 4.44
CA ARG A 103 3.55 -7.70 4.35
C ARG A 103 4.39 -6.50 3.91
N VAL A 104 5.55 -6.36 4.54
CA VAL A 104 6.63 -5.45 4.13
C VAL A 104 7.94 -6.23 4.26
N PHE A 105 8.70 -6.35 3.18
CA PHE A 105 9.98 -7.07 3.21
C PHE A 105 10.97 -6.52 2.18
N CYS A 106 12.25 -6.55 2.54
CA CYS A 106 13.34 -6.25 1.61
C CYS A 106 13.54 -7.44 0.66
N ASN A 107 14.05 -7.16 -0.54
CA ASN A 107 14.59 -8.21 -1.40
C ASN A 107 15.81 -8.90 -0.76
N GLY A 108 16.39 -9.89 -1.46
CA GLY A 108 17.57 -10.65 -1.02
C GLY A 108 18.79 -9.82 -0.60
N ILE A 109 19.95 -10.46 -0.39
CA ILE A 109 21.13 -9.73 0.08
C ILE A 109 21.80 -8.97 -1.08
N ALA A 110 21.92 -7.64 -0.93
CA ALA A 110 22.73 -6.78 -1.81
C ALA A 110 24.23 -7.02 -1.65
#